data_AF-T0IPH0-F1
#
_entry.id   AF-T0IPH0-F1
#
_cell.length_a   1.000
_cell.length_b   1.000
_cell.length_c   1.000
_cell.angle_alpha   90.00
_cell.angle_beta   90.00
_cell.angle_gamma   90.00
#
_symmetry.space_group_name_H-M   'P 1'
#
loop_
_entity.id
_entity.type
_entity.pdbx_description
1 polymer ?
#
loop_
_entity_poly.entity_id
_entity_poly.type
_entity_poly.pdbx_seq_one_letter_code
_entity_poly.pdbx_strand_id
1 'polypeptide(L)' 'MRSRRVEERAADILAIWEERRDITLEELRLALADKGMAVSVAGLHRFFVRRGLTRKKRQAMR' A
#
# COMPACT_ATOMS: atom_id res chain seq x y z
N MET A 1 -11.96 -13.84 0.05
CA MET A 1 -12.75 -12.73 0.64
C MET A 1 -11.90 -11.67 1.37
N ARG A 2 -10.67 -11.34 0.90
CA ARG A 2 -9.80 -10.31 1.53
C ARG A 2 -9.62 -9.05 0.69
N SER A 3 -9.94 -9.07 -0.61
CA SER A 3 -9.76 -7.89 -1.48
C SER A 3 -10.82 -6.82 -1.25
N ARG A 4 -12.09 -7.19 -0.98
CA ARG A 4 -13.18 -6.20 -0.84
C ARG A 4 -12.94 -5.22 0.31
N ARG A 5 -12.53 -5.70 1.49
CA ARG A 5 -12.16 -4.84 2.64
C ARG A 5 -11.01 -3.89 2.35
N VAL A 6 -10.04 -4.30 1.54
CA VAL A 6 -8.91 -3.44 1.13
C VAL A 6 -9.39 -2.34 0.18
N GLU A 7 -10.32 -2.67 -0.72
CA GLU A 7 -10.92 -1.70 -1.64
C GLU A 7 -11.86 -0.72 -0.92
N GLU A 8 -12.65 -1.17 0.06
CA GLU A 8 -13.54 -0.32 0.87
C GLU A 8 -12.78 0.73 1.69
N ARG A 9 -11.51 0.45 2.04
CA ARG A 9 -10.63 1.35 2.80
C ARG A 9 -9.51 1.93 1.93
N ALA A 10 -9.72 1.95 0.61
CA ALA A 10 -8.73 2.46 -0.34
C ALA A 10 -8.30 3.90 -0.02
N ALA A 11 -9.23 4.73 0.46
CA ALA A 11 -8.95 6.11 0.83
C ALA A 11 -7.90 6.21 1.95
N ASP A 12 -8.01 5.40 3.00
CA ASP A 12 -7.05 5.41 4.11
C ASP A 12 -5.66 4.92 3.69
N ILE A 13 -5.63 3.89 2.84
CA ILE A 13 -4.38 3.33 2.30
C ILE A 13 -3.67 4.39 1.44
N LEU A 14 -4.41 5.08 0.58
CA LEU A 14 -3.87 6.12 -0.29
C LEU A 14 -3.47 7.37 0.49
N ALA A 15 -4.21 7.77 1.53
CA ALA A 15 -3.86 8.92 2.36
C ALA A 15 -2.51 8.72 3.07
N ILE A 16 -2.29 7.55 3.70
CA ILE A 16 -1.01 7.23 4.34
C ILE A 16 0.13 7.15 3.31
N TRP A 17 -0.16 6.59 2.14
CA TRP A 17 0.82 6.47 1.06
C TRP A 17 1.22 7.82 0.46
N GLU A 18 0.29 8.76 0.30
CA GLU A 18 0.59 10.11 -0.19
C GLU A 18 1.36 10.94 0.85
N GLU A 19 0.98 10.85 2.13
CA GLU A 19 1.68 11.52 3.22
C GLU A 19 3.13 11.03 3.34
N ARG A 20 3.38 9.75 3.00
CA ARG A 20 4.69 9.10 3.13
C ARG A 20 5.12 8.44 1.81
N ARG A 21 5.45 9.26 0.80
CA ARG A 21 5.78 8.79 -0.57
C ARG A 21 6.92 7.75 -0.69
N ASP A 22 7.80 7.64 0.31
CA ASP A 22 8.89 6.65 0.35
C ASP A 22 8.65 5.51 1.37
N ILE A 23 7.42 5.35 1.88
CA ILE A 23 7.06 4.25 2.78
C ILE A 23 7.15 2.89 2.07
N THR A 24 7.72 1.90 2.75
CA THR A 24 7.69 0.51 2.30
C THR A 24 6.31 -0.11 2.49
N LEU A 25 6.01 -1.20 1.77
CA LEU A 25 4.74 -1.92 1.98
C LEU A 25 4.59 -2.51 3.39
N GLU A 26 5.70 -2.78 4.06
CA GLU A 26 5.71 -3.34 5.41
C GLU A 26 5.45 -2.26 6.47
N GLU A 27 6.05 -1.09 6.34
CA GLU A 27 5.73 0.07 7.18
C GLU A 27 4.28 0.53 6.96
N LEU A 28 3.80 0.51 5.71
CA LEU A 28 2.39 0.79 5.41
C LEU A 28 1.46 -0.24 6.08
N ARG A 29 1.85 -1.52 6.10
CA ARG A 29 1.09 -2.56 6.81
C ARG A 29 1.02 -2.27 8.30
N LEU A 30 2.12 -1.86 8.92
CA LEU A 30 2.17 -1.53 10.35
C LEU A 30 1.29 -0.31 10.66
N ALA A 31 1.40 0.75 9.88
CA ALA A 31 0.57 1.95 10.04
C ALA A 31 -0.93 1.65 9.86
N LEU A 32 -1.29 0.73 8.96
CA LEU A 32 -2.67 0.25 8.82
C LEU A 32 -3.11 -0.61 10.00
N ALA A 33 -2.22 -1.45 10.53
CA ALA A 33 -2.50 -2.27 11.72
C ALA A 33 -2.75 -1.39 12.96
N ASP A 34 -1.99 -0.31 13.15
CA ASP A 34 -2.19 0.67 14.23
C ASP A 34 -3.57 1.34 14.15
N LYS A 35 -4.12 1.49 12.94
CA LYS A 35 -5.49 1.97 12.70
C LYS A 35 -6.56 0.87 12.76
N GLY A 36 -6.20 -0.33 13.26
CA GLY A 36 -7.11 -1.48 13.39
C GLY A 36 -7.36 -2.24 12.08
N MET A 37 -6.55 -2.01 11.05
CA MET A 37 -6.74 -2.62 9.73
C MET A 37 -5.72 -3.72 9.44
N ALA A 38 -6.14 -4.97 9.60
CA ALA A 38 -5.31 -6.13 9.30
C ALA A 38 -5.26 -6.43 7.79
N VAL A 39 -4.16 -6.04 7.14
CA VAL A 39 -3.88 -6.33 5.72
C VAL A 39 -2.55 -7.07 5.55
N SER A 40 -2.46 -7.90 4.50
CA SER A 40 -1.20 -8.55 4.15
C SER A 40 -0.41 -7.74 3.13
N VAL A 41 0.92 -7.85 3.15
CA VAL A 41 1.81 -7.22 2.16
C VAL A 41 1.42 -7.61 0.74
N ALA A 42 1.12 -8.89 0.49
CA ALA A 42 0.64 -9.35 -0.82
C ALA A 42 -0.69 -8.72 -1.24
N GLY A 43 -1.56 -8.39 -0.28
CA GLY A 43 -2.82 -7.67 -0.51
C GLY A 43 -2.57 -6.22 -0.94
N LEU A 44 -1.68 -5.52 -0.23
CA LEU A 44 -1.24 -4.17 -0.58
C LEU A 44 -0.53 -4.14 -1.94
N HIS A 45 0.35 -5.10 -2.21
CA HIS A 45 1.02 -5.21 -3.51
C HIS A 45 0.01 -5.32 -4.65
N ARG A 46 -0.97 -6.23 -4.57
CA ARG A 46 -2.02 -6.35 -5.60
C ARG A 46 -2.88 -5.10 -5.71
N PHE A 47 -3.17 -4.43 -4.59
CA PHE A 47 -3.91 -3.16 -4.57
C PHE A 47 -3.19 -2.07 -5.36
N PHE A 48 -1.88 -1.89 -5.16
CA PHE A 48 -1.10 -0.90 -5.91
C PHE A 48 -0.88 -1.30 -7.37
N VAL A 49 -0.63 -2.59 -7.65
CA VAL A 49 -0.52 -3.11 -9.02
C VAL A 49 -1.79 -2.83 -9.82
N ARG A 50 -2.97 -3.10 -9.23
CA ARG A 50 -4.26 -2.84 -9.88
C ARG A 50 -4.48 -1.37 -10.21
N ARG A 51 -3.91 -0.46 -9.42
CA ARG A 51 -4.02 0.99 -9.58
C ARG A 51 -2.90 1.61 -10.41
N GLY A 52 -1.94 0.81 -10.88
CA GLY A 52 -0.78 1.32 -11.62
C GLY A 52 0.17 2.20 -10.77
N LEU A 53 0.07 2.10 -9.44
CA LEU A 53 0.80 2.95 -8.48
C LEU A 53 2.12 2.31 -8.01
N THR A 54 2.55 1.21 -8.61
CA THR A 54 3.84 0.60 -8.29
C THR A 54 4.99 1.50 -8.77
N ARG A 55 5.96 1.77 -7.89
CA ARG A 55 7.17 2.53 -8.23
C ARG A 55 7.87 1.82 -9.39
N LYS A 56 7.96 2.49 -10.55
CA LYS A 56 8.86 2.03 -11.64
C LYS A 56 10.28 2.01 -11.10
N LYS A 57 10.96 0.88 -11.25
CA LYS A 57 12.38 0.73 -10.93
C LYS A 57 13.15 1.68 -11.89
N ARG A 58 13.53 2.87 -11.43
CA ARG A 58 14.52 3.68 -12.16
C ARG A 58 15.83 2.91 -12.06
N GLN A 59 16.46 2.60 -13.20
CA GLN A 59 17.83 2.10 -13.17
C GLN A 59 18.65 3.11 -12.36
N ALA A 60 19.34 2.64 -11.33
CA ALA A 60 20.34 3.45 -10.66
C ALA A 60 21.34 3.86 -11.75
N MET A 61 21.44 5.15 -12.04
CA MET A 61 22.51 5.65 -12.89
C MET A 61 23.79 5.37 -12.11
N ARG A 62 24.59 4.43 -12.64
CA ARG A 62 25.90 4.07 -12.11
C ARG A 62 26.92 5.12 -12.50
#